data_AF-A0A432WT35-F1
#
_entry.id   AF-A0A432WT35-F1
#
_cell.length_a   1.000
_cell.length_b   1.000
_cell.length_c   1.000
_cell.angle_alpha   90.00
_cell.angle_beta   90.00
_cell.angle_gamma   90.00
#
_symmetry.space_group_name_H-M   'P 1'
#
loop_
_entity.id
_entity.type
_entity.pdbx_description
1 polymer ?
#
loop_
_entity_poly.entity_id
_entity_poly.type
_entity_poly.pdbx_seq_one_letter_code
_entity_poly.pdbx_strand_id
1 'polypeptide(L)'
;MRNMQKAQLVNAVSQVWTPDQLAGQCIAVNMKCLDTAKNIFEGDIELVLGRVIISEDEIFSFEPDVVRHHHGDDRPRVNVHCWLRCPSDEFIIDLTLVPTLRDKNGFDDSFIPEGYVFLSGRSGEQLGISHVAVLSGQAAYDYVHAHFVR
;
A
#
# COMPACT_ATOMS: atom_id res chain seq x y z
N MET A 1 14.21 -17.29 -6.09
CA MET A 1 14.82 -16.18 -5.33
C MET A 1 13.76 -15.27 -4.71
N ARG A 2 12.86 -14.66 -5.51
CA ARG A 2 11.87 -13.68 -5.00
C ARG A 2 10.92 -14.18 -3.92
N ASN A 3 10.48 -15.44 -3.93
CA ASN A 3 9.62 -15.96 -2.85
C ASN A 3 10.31 -15.92 -1.48
N MET A 4 11.63 -16.06 -1.43
CA MET A 4 12.41 -15.95 -0.21
C MET A 4 12.50 -14.49 0.25
N GLN A 5 12.75 -13.55 -0.67
CA GLN A 5 12.76 -12.10 -0.38
C GLN A 5 11.39 -11.61 0.11
N LYS A 6 10.29 -12.09 -0.49
CA LYS A 6 8.93 -11.82 -0.01
C LYS A 6 8.73 -12.31 1.42
N ALA A 7 9.09 -13.56 1.69
CA ALA A 7 8.97 -14.13 3.03
C ALA A 7 9.85 -13.36 4.05
N GLN A 8 11.04 -12.93 3.66
CA GLN A 8 11.92 -12.11 4.50
C GLN A 8 11.28 -10.76 4.84
N LEU A 9 10.70 -10.07 3.85
CA LEU A 9 10.03 -8.79 4.10
C LEU A 9 8.80 -8.97 4.99
N VAL A 10 7.96 -9.98 4.71
CA VAL A 10 6.78 -10.29 5.52
C VAL A 10 7.19 -10.62 6.95
N ASN A 11 8.23 -11.42 7.15
CA ASN A 11 8.74 -11.72 8.48
C ASN A 11 9.26 -10.47 9.19
N ALA A 12 9.97 -9.58 8.49
CA ALA A 12 10.45 -8.32 9.07
C ALA A 12 9.29 -7.40 9.49
N VAL A 13 8.22 -7.33 8.69
CA VAL A 13 7.02 -6.53 8.98
C VAL A 13 6.26 -7.13 10.17
N SER A 14 6.04 -8.44 10.17
CA SER A 14 5.31 -9.15 11.24
C SER A 14 6.02 -9.15 12.60
N GLN A 15 7.32 -8.84 12.64
CA GLN A 15 8.05 -8.61 13.89
C GLN A 15 7.76 -7.23 14.52
N VAL A 16 7.24 -6.29 13.73
CA VAL A 16 7.01 -4.90 14.15
C VAL A 16 5.52 -4.60 14.29
N TRP A 17 4.66 -5.21 13.45
CA TRP A 17 3.22 -4.97 13.44
C TRP A 17 2.42 -6.26 13.39
N THR A 18 1.30 -6.27 14.11
CA THR A 18 0.22 -7.25 13.90
C THR A 18 -0.67 -6.81 12.73
N PRO A 19 -1.40 -7.74 12.07
CA PRO A 19 -2.30 -7.38 10.97
C PRO A 19 -3.28 -6.25 11.32
N ASP A 20 -3.87 -6.27 12.51
CA ASP A 20 -4.81 -5.23 12.97
C ASP A 20 -4.17 -3.84 13.09
N GLN A 21 -2.85 -3.77 13.27
CA GLN A 21 -2.11 -2.50 13.32
C GLN A 21 -1.77 -1.95 11.93
N LEU A 22 -1.94 -2.75 10.87
CA LEU A 22 -1.66 -2.36 9.49
C LEU A 22 -2.84 -1.64 8.83
N ALA A 23 -4.06 -1.89 9.30
CA ALA A 23 -5.29 -1.33 8.73
C ALA A 23 -5.27 0.21 8.76
N GLY A 24 -5.48 0.85 7.62
CA GLY A 24 -5.49 2.30 7.47
C GLY A 24 -4.13 3.00 7.66
N GLN A 25 -3.04 2.24 7.81
CA GLN A 25 -1.69 2.78 8.05
C GLN A 25 -0.78 2.70 6.83
N CYS A 26 -1.32 2.69 5.61
CA CYS A 26 -0.58 2.42 4.37
C CYS A 26 0.66 3.31 4.20
N ILE A 27 0.55 4.62 4.41
CA ILE A 27 1.68 5.55 4.28
C ILE A 27 2.74 5.28 5.35
N ALA A 28 2.34 5.21 6.63
CA ALA A 28 3.28 5.05 7.74
C ALA A 28 4.04 3.71 7.68
N VAL A 29 3.33 2.62 7.37
CA VAL A 29 3.90 1.28 7.24
C VAL A 29 4.87 1.25 6.06
N ASN A 30 4.45 1.66 4.86
CA ASN A 30 5.31 1.55 3.68
C ASN A 30 6.53 2.47 3.76
N MET A 31 6.41 3.67 4.35
CA MET A 31 7.56 4.55 4.62
C MET A 31 8.59 3.89 5.53
N LYS A 32 8.15 3.28 6.63
CA LYS A 32 9.05 2.63 7.58
C LYS A 32 9.61 1.30 7.05
N CYS A 33 8.91 0.65 6.12
CA CYS A 33 9.39 -0.57 5.46
C CYS A 33 10.29 -0.31 4.24
N LEU A 34 10.32 0.91 3.70
CA LEU A 34 10.98 1.21 2.42
C LEU A 34 12.46 0.82 2.42
N ASP A 35 13.22 1.22 3.44
CA ASP A 35 14.66 0.91 3.53
C ASP A 35 14.92 -0.59 3.74
N THR A 36 14.09 -1.26 4.55
CA THR A 36 14.15 -2.71 4.73
C THR A 36 13.89 -3.44 3.41
N ALA A 37 12.87 -3.01 2.65
CA ALA A 37 12.57 -3.57 1.35
C ALA A 37 13.72 -3.31 0.37
N LYS A 38 14.24 -2.08 0.28
CA LYS A 38 15.42 -1.78 -0.54
C LYS A 38 16.61 -2.68 -0.20
N ASN A 39 16.87 -2.97 1.07
CA ASN A 39 17.96 -3.87 1.46
C ASN A 39 17.70 -5.32 1.02
N ILE A 40 16.46 -5.82 1.11
CA ILE A 40 16.08 -7.19 0.74
C ILE A 40 16.08 -7.39 -0.79
N PHE A 41 15.69 -6.36 -1.52
CA PHE A 41 15.53 -6.38 -2.98
C PHE A 41 16.65 -5.63 -3.72
N GLU A 42 17.76 -5.33 -3.04
CA GLU A 42 18.99 -4.75 -3.61
C GLU A 42 18.79 -3.37 -4.30
N GLY A 43 17.95 -2.53 -3.70
CA GLY A 43 17.81 -1.11 -4.05
C GLY A 43 16.71 -0.79 -5.07
N ASP A 44 16.14 -1.80 -5.72
CA ASP A 44 15.11 -1.62 -6.75
C ASP A 44 13.69 -1.58 -6.15
N ILE A 45 13.50 -0.79 -5.09
CA ILE A 45 12.19 -0.61 -4.46
C ILE A 45 11.88 0.86 -4.30
N GLU A 46 10.68 1.24 -4.73
CA GLU A 46 10.15 2.58 -4.61
C GLU A 46 8.81 2.60 -3.87
N LEU A 47 8.53 3.77 -3.31
CA LEU A 47 7.23 4.11 -2.77
C LEU A 47 6.28 4.49 -3.91
N VAL A 48 5.03 4.05 -3.84
CA VAL A 48 3.99 4.41 -4.80
C VAL A 48 2.76 4.90 -4.05
N LEU A 49 2.16 5.96 -4.59
CA LEU A 49 0.84 6.46 -4.20
C LEU A 49 -0.09 6.34 -5.39
N GLY A 50 -1.31 5.88 -5.14
CA GLY A 50 -2.26 5.73 -6.23
C GLY A 50 -3.62 5.22 -5.81
N ARG A 51 -4.29 4.62 -6.79
CA ARG A 51 -5.65 4.12 -6.70
C ARG A 51 -5.65 2.61 -6.59
N VAL A 52 -6.70 2.08 -5.97
CA VAL A 52 -6.97 0.64 -5.95
C VAL A 52 -8.38 0.42 -6.45
N ILE A 53 -8.50 -0.41 -7.47
CA ILE A 53 -9.75 -0.80 -8.09
C ILE A 53 -10.01 -2.27 -7.78
N ILE A 54 -11.20 -2.60 -7.32
CA ILE A 54 -11.63 -3.99 -7.06
C ILE A 54 -12.98 -4.18 -7.73
N SER A 55 -13.10 -5.15 -8.64
CA SER A 55 -14.35 -5.44 -9.35
C SER A 55 -14.99 -4.20 -10.00
N GLU A 56 -14.18 -3.37 -10.65
CA GLU A 56 -14.56 -2.07 -11.27
C GLU A 56 -14.84 -0.91 -10.30
N ASP A 57 -14.92 -1.16 -8.98
CA ASP A 57 -15.10 -0.12 -7.98
C ASP A 57 -13.74 0.46 -7.52
N GLU A 58 -13.59 1.78 -7.58
CA GLU A 58 -12.42 2.48 -7.07
C GLU A 58 -12.53 2.62 -5.53
N ILE A 59 -11.94 1.66 -4.81
CA ILE A 59 -11.96 1.60 -3.35
C ILE A 59 -11.13 2.73 -2.73
N PHE A 60 -9.99 3.03 -3.35
CA PHE A 60 -9.13 4.16 -3.00
C PHE A 60 -8.95 5.04 -4.21
N SER A 61 -9.22 6.33 -4.03
CA SER A 61 -9.20 7.34 -5.08
C SER A 61 -8.21 8.47 -4.78
N PHE A 62 -7.20 8.57 -5.63
CA PHE A 62 -6.14 9.55 -5.50
C PHE A 62 -6.06 10.48 -6.71
N GLU A 63 -6.13 11.77 -6.40
CA GLU A 63 -5.90 12.89 -7.30
C GLU A 63 -4.96 13.88 -6.57
N PRO A 64 -3.68 14.00 -6.98
CA PRO A 64 -2.66 14.73 -6.24
C PRO A 64 -3.02 16.20 -5.98
N ASP A 65 -3.76 16.81 -6.90
CA ASP A 65 -4.14 18.22 -6.88
C ASP A 65 -5.44 18.49 -6.09
N VAL A 66 -6.14 17.44 -5.65
CA VAL A 66 -7.43 17.57 -4.95
C VAL A 66 -7.25 17.25 -3.46
N VAL A 67 -6.74 18.24 -2.72
CA VAL A 67 -6.80 18.19 -1.25
C VAL A 67 -8.21 18.55 -0.81
N ARG A 68 -8.99 17.55 -0.41
CA ARG A 68 -10.30 17.79 0.23
C ARG A 68 -10.09 18.13 1.70
N HIS A 69 -10.43 19.36 2.07
CA HIS A 69 -10.59 19.77 3.46
C HIS A 69 -12.01 19.45 3.91
N HIS A 70 -12.18 18.61 4.93
CA HIS A 70 -13.47 18.47 5.61
C HIS A 70 -13.63 19.63 6.60
N HIS A 71 -14.79 20.29 6.59
CA HIS A 71 -15.09 21.39 7.51
C HIS A 71 -14.79 21.00 8.97
N GLY A 72 -13.81 21.68 9.60
CA GLY A 72 -13.42 21.49 10.99
C GLY A 72 -12.20 20.59 11.23
N ASP A 73 -11.59 20.02 10.18
CA ASP A 73 -10.34 19.24 10.25
C ASP A 73 -9.35 19.79 9.21
N ASP A 74 -8.33 20.51 9.65
CA ASP A 74 -7.31 21.12 8.77
C ASP A 74 -6.39 20.07 8.11
N ARG A 75 -6.58 18.78 8.41
CA ARG A 75 -5.82 17.70 7.80
C ARG A 75 -6.42 17.35 6.42
N PRO A 76 -5.60 17.37 5.36
CA PRO A 76 -5.97 16.78 4.07
C PRO A 76 -6.54 15.37 4.27
N ARG A 77 -7.80 15.13 3.92
CA ARG A 77 -8.32 13.76 3.80
C ARG A 77 -8.27 13.37 2.34
N VAL A 78 -7.13 12.83 1.95
CA VAL A 78 -6.92 12.25 0.62
C VAL A 78 -7.27 10.78 0.71
N ASN A 79 -8.16 10.28 -0.15
CA ASN A 79 -8.51 8.85 -0.22
C ASN A 79 -7.42 8.04 -0.97
N VAL A 80 -6.16 8.25 -0.62
CA VAL A 80 -5.00 7.66 -1.29
C VAL A 80 -4.62 6.32 -0.68
N HIS A 81 -4.13 5.41 -1.51
CA HIS A 81 -3.46 4.20 -1.04
C HIS A 81 -1.97 4.23 -1.36
N CYS A 82 -1.18 3.59 -0.49
CA CYS A 82 0.27 3.56 -0.59
C CYS A 82 0.78 2.11 -0.55
N TRP A 83 1.72 1.80 -1.44
CA TRP A 83 2.37 0.50 -1.52
C TRP A 83 3.83 0.64 -1.96
N LEU A 84 4.58 -0.46 -1.90
CA LEU A 84 5.94 -0.53 -2.45
C LEU A 84 5.90 -1.24 -3.80
N ARG A 85 6.77 -0.83 -4.72
CA ARG A 85 6.91 -1.44 -6.04
C ARG A 85 8.37 -1.65 -6.38
N CYS A 86 8.67 -2.74 -7.08
CA CYS A 86 9.90 -2.92 -7.81
C CYS A 86 9.66 -2.54 -9.29
N PRO A 87 10.27 -1.45 -9.80
CA PRO A 87 10.01 -0.98 -11.17
C PRO A 87 10.45 -1.94 -12.27
N SER A 88 11.56 -2.67 -12.08
CA SER A 88 12.12 -3.52 -13.14
C SER A 88 11.24 -4.70 -13.55
N ASP A 89 10.31 -5.09 -12.70
CA ASP A 89 9.49 -6.28 -12.85
C ASP A 89 8.01 -6.02 -12.53
N GLU A 90 7.63 -4.74 -12.34
CA GLU A 90 6.32 -4.27 -11.91
C GLU A 90 5.77 -5.05 -10.69
N PHE A 91 6.67 -5.52 -9.82
CA PHE A 91 6.30 -6.30 -8.66
C PHE A 91 5.82 -5.39 -7.53
N ILE A 92 4.52 -5.48 -7.22
CA ILE A 92 3.90 -4.77 -6.10
C ILE A 92 4.09 -5.54 -4.79
N ILE A 93 4.27 -4.80 -3.70
CA ILE A 93 4.24 -5.26 -2.33
C ILE A 93 3.27 -4.36 -1.57
N ASP A 94 2.11 -4.89 -1.24
CA ASP A 94 1.10 -4.16 -0.49
C ASP A 94 0.81 -4.88 0.82
N LEU A 95 1.39 -4.35 1.91
CA LEU A 95 1.30 -4.90 3.25
C LEU A 95 0.01 -4.50 3.98
N THR A 96 -0.74 -3.55 3.44
CA THR A 96 -1.78 -2.85 4.21
C THR A 96 -3.16 -2.93 3.59
N LEU A 97 -3.28 -3.21 2.30
CA LEU A 97 -4.58 -3.31 1.63
C LEU A 97 -5.45 -4.41 2.23
N VAL A 98 -4.97 -5.65 2.31
CA VAL A 98 -5.78 -6.77 2.83
C VAL A 98 -6.23 -6.53 4.28
N PRO A 99 -5.34 -6.14 5.23
CA PRO A 99 -5.77 -5.75 6.56
C PRO A 99 -6.80 -4.62 6.57
N THR A 100 -6.63 -3.62 5.70
CA THR A 100 -7.56 -2.48 5.61
C THR A 100 -8.93 -2.88 5.07
N LEU A 101 -8.99 -3.78 4.08
CA LEU A 101 -10.26 -4.29 3.54
C LEU A 101 -11.02 -5.11 4.59
N ARG A 102 -10.30 -5.92 5.38
CA ARG A 102 -10.88 -6.72 6.47
C ARG A 102 -11.44 -5.89 7.61
N ASP A 103 -10.77 -4.79 7.94
CA ASP A 103 -11.23 -3.87 8.99
C ASP A 103 -12.40 -2.97 8.49
N LYS A 104 -12.56 -2.83 7.17
CA LYS A 104 -13.60 -1.99 6.58
C LYS A 104 -14.99 -2.61 6.77
N ASN A 105 -15.76 -2.06 7.71
CA ASN A 105 -17.12 -2.49 7.98
C ASN A 105 -17.99 -2.53 6.71
N GLY A 106 -18.61 -3.68 6.44
CA GLY A 106 -19.51 -3.89 5.31
C GLY A 106 -18.83 -4.09 3.96
N PHE A 107 -17.50 -4.21 3.90
CA PHE A 107 -16.81 -4.66 2.69
C PHE A 107 -16.86 -6.18 2.59
N ASP A 108 -17.23 -6.72 1.42
CA ASP A 108 -17.17 -8.16 1.16
C ASP A 108 -15.74 -8.55 0.76
N ASP A 109 -14.99 -9.13 1.68
CA ASP A 109 -13.64 -9.62 1.44
C ASP A 109 -13.58 -11.14 1.21
N SER A 110 -14.73 -11.82 1.03
CA SER A 110 -14.81 -13.29 0.95
C SER A 110 -14.02 -13.89 -0.23
N PHE A 111 -13.71 -13.08 -1.24
CA PHE A 111 -12.86 -13.44 -2.38
C PHE A 111 -11.36 -13.51 -2.02
N ILE A 112 -10.94 -12.90 -0.90
CA ILE A 112 -9.56 -12.90 -0.42
C ILE A 112 -9.33 -14.12 0.47
N PRO A 113 -8.45 -15.08 0.10
CA PRO A 113 -8.26 -16.28 0.90
C PRO A 113 -7.80 -16.01 2.34
N GLU A 114 -8.25 -16.86 3.26
CA GLU A 114 -7.82 -16.84 4.66
C GLU A 114 -6.29 -16.99 4.76
N GLY A 115 -5.65 -16.16 5.58
CA GLY A 115 -4.18 -16.13 5.73
C GLY A 115 -3.42 -15.21 4.77
N TYR A 116 -4.08 -14.58 3.79
CA TYR A 116 -3.44 -13.48 3.04
C TYR A 116 -3.26 -12.28 3.95
N VAL A 117 -2.03 -11.78 4.07
CA VAL A 117 -1.69 -10.57 4.85
C VAL A 117 -1.15 -9.45 3.95
N PHE A 118 -0.63 -9.81 2.78
CA PHE A 118 -0.09 -8.87 1.80
C PHE A 118 -0.44 -9.32 0.38
N LEU A 119 -0.45 -8.38 -0.56
CA LEU A 119 -0.64 -8.66 -1.97
C LEU A 119 0.64 -8.42 -2.74
N SER A 120 0.92 -9.37 -3.63
CA SER A 120 1.76 -9.11 -4.79
C SER A 120 0.94 -8.70 -6.00
N GLY A 121 1.55 -8.01 -6.97
CA GLY A 121 0.87 -7.60 -8.21
C GLY A 121 0.11 -8.76 -8.88
N ARG A 122 0.78 -9.90 -9.09
CA ARG A 122 0.17 -11.11 -9.66
C ARG A 122 -0.98 -11.70 -8.84
N SER A 123 -0.87 -11.72 -7.51
CA SER A 123 -1.95 -12.23 -6.66
C SER A 123 -3.12 -11.26 -6.57
N GLY A 124 -2.86 -9.94 -6.64
CA GLY A 124 -3.90 -8.92 -6.73
C GLY A 124 -4.72 -9.08 -8.00
N GLU A 125 -4.05 -9.16 -9.16
CA GLU A 125 -4.72 -9.34 -10.46
C GLU A 125 -5.62 -10.58 -10.50
N GLN A 126 -5.15 -11.71 -9.94
CA GLN A 126 -5.93 -12.94 -9.85
C GLN A 126 -7.20 -12.81 -8.99
N LEU A 127 -7.19 -11.86 -8.05
CA LEU A 127 -8.32 -11.53 -7.18
C LEU A 127 -9.16 -10.37 -7.74
N GLY A 128 -8.89 -9.89 -8.96
CA GLY A 128 -9.58 -8.74 -9.54
C GLY A 128 -9.21 -7.39 -8.91
N ILE A 129 -8.06 -7.32 -8.23
CA ILE A 129 -7.51 -6.11 -7.60
C ILE A 129 -6.50 -5.49 -8.55
N SER A 130 -6.69 -4.22 -8.89
CA SER A 130 -5.75 -3.44 -9.71
C SER A 130 -5.19 -2.25 -8.93
N HIS A 131 -3.87 -2.18 -8.86
CA HIS A 131 -3.13 -1.03 -8.34
C HIS A 131 -2.78 -0.09 -9.50
N VAL A 132 -3.25 1.15 -9.44
CA VAL A 132 -2.96 2.16 -10.47
C VAL A 132 -2.06 3.23 -9.86
N ALA A 133 -0.78 3.21 -10.23
CA ALA A 133 0.20 4.18 -9.78
C ALA A 133 -0.15 5.59 -10.30
N VAL A 134 -0.10 6.58 -9.40
CA VAL A 134 -0.28 8.01 -9.75
C VAL A 134 1.00 8.79 -9.49
N LEU A 135 1.62 8.60 -8.32
CA LEU A 135 2.97 9.07 -8.00
C LEU A 135 3.85 7.88 -7.63
N SER A 136 5.13 7.93 -8.01
CA SER A 136 6.11 6.88 -7.70
C SER A 136 7.47 7.47 -7.36
N GLY A 137 8.32 6.69 -6.69
CA GLY A 137 9.70 7.05 -6.39
C GLY A 137 9.80 8.33 -5.57
N GLN A 138 10.71 9.23 -5.99
CA GLN A 138 10.95 10.48 -5.30
C GLN A 138 9.70 11.37 -5.25
N ALA A 139 8.87 11.40 -6.30
CA ALA A 139 7.66 12.21 -6.31
C ALA A 139 6.63 11.74 -5.27
N ALA A 140 6.48 10.42 -5.09
CA ALA A 140 5.64 9.87 -4.02
C ALA A 140 6.20 10.20 -2.64
N TYR A 141 7.52 10.07 -2.46
CA TYR A 141 8.20 10.38 -1.21
C TYR A 141 8.03 11.86 -0.80
N ASP A 142 8.28 12.78 -1.74
CA ASP A 142 8.15 14.22 -1.53
C ASP A 142 6.71 14.60 -1.17
N TYR A 143 5.72 13.99 -1.83
CA TYR A 143 4.30 14.19 -1.52
C TYR A 143 3.96 13.71 -0.09
N VAL A 144 4.43 12.51 0.29
CA VAL A 144 4.23 12.00 1.66
C VAL A 144 4.82 12.96 2.68
N HIS A 145 6.05 13.42 2.45
CA HIS A 145 6.72 14.34 3.36
C HIS A 145 6.04 15.71 3.46
N ALA A 146 5.55 16.25 2.35
CA ALA A 146 4.88 17.55 2.34
C ALA A 146 3.50 17.52 3.04
N HIS A 147 2.79 16.39 2.98
CA HIS A 147 1.39 16.33 3.37
C HIS A 147 1.07 15.48 4.61
N PHE A 148 1.91 14.49 4.96
CA PHE A 148 1.60 13.50 5.99
C PHE A 148 2.66 13.39 7.10
N VAL A 149 3.90 13.83 6.85
CA VAL A 149 4.96 13.86 7.86
C VAL A 149 5.08 15.28 8.39
N ARG A 150 4.79 15.48 9.68
CA ARG A 150 4.98 16.75 10.41
C ARG A 150 5.94 16.54 11.57
#